data_AF-A0A8K0D4F6-F1
#
_entry.id   AF-A0A8K0D4F6-F1
#
_cell.length_a   1.000
_cell.length_b   1.000
_cell.length_c   1.000
_cell.angle_alpha   90.00
_cell.angle_beta   90.00
_cell.angle_gamma   90.00
#
_symmetry.space_group_name_H-M   'P 1'
#
loop_
_entity.id
_entity.type
_entity.pdbx_description
1 polymer ?
#
loop_
_entity_poly.entity_id
_entity_poly.type
_entity_poly.pdbx_seq_one_letter_code
_entity_poly.pdbx_strand_id
1 'polypeptide(L)'
;MFKKSSVLFSKAKSVIKGVAKRLGLTIIDETENNENDVDKQNKELAIVKNFYYRPDIVYTCLGMRDSMAIWKDGKKITLQRHYLTLFLHEAFAIFKQDSPNIKLGFSKFCSLQPDNVLLLSQSNFWDDILSNVSLNETSTGELFEKTKEDFIEFFHHVSIKRIQSDAFLNDKNNPSVRILQIDFAMSYSCENQNEVQSALWARSSVTLFTAASFFKNECKSYVICSDCHHKDKDTVFVFVNHIYDLIMANCSDSHINDVIWSDELSSEFKNKFMVRLLQYLFKKHNKSFWWKYFATSHGKGVVDGNGGNLKRLVKQKTMSQGGGVIVQSAQDFANLAATLVPSTKVIYISEAEINSEIAAKKPWTNTETILFRDIFLSDSK
;
A
#
# COMPACT_ATOMS: atom_id res chain seq x y z
N MET A 1 -53.82 13.51 -3.84
CA MET A 1 -54.21 13.14 -2.46
C MET A 1 -54.32 11.61 -2.27
N PHE A 2 -53.45 10.78 -2.86
CA PHE A 2 -53.61 9.31 -2.94
C PHE A 2 -52.49 8.45 -2.27
N LYS A 3 -51.56 9.05 -1.52
CA LYS A 3 -50.44 8.30 -0.87
C LYS A 3 -50.75 7.73 0.52
N LYS A 4 -51.87 8.11 1.16
CA LYS A 4 -52.23 7.60 2.50
C LYS A 4 -52.91 6.23 2.47
N SER A 5 -53.62 5.86 1.39
CA SER A 5 -54.38 4.59 1.35
C SER A 5 -53.49 3.35 1.15
N SER A 6 -52.40 3.45 0.36
CA SER A 6 -51.52 2.31 0.08
C SER A 6 -50.69 1.86 1.29
N VAL A 7 -50.27 2.81 2.15
CA VAL A 7 -49.53 2.51 3.38
C VAL A 7 -50.44 1.88 4.44
N LEU A 8 -51.72 2.27 4.49
CA LEU A 8 -52.73 1.64 5.34
C LEU A 8 -52.99 0.18 4.91
N PHE A 9 -53.02 -0.07 3.60
CA PHE A 9 -53.27 -1.40 3.04
C PHE A 9 -52.11 -2.40 3.34
N SER A 10 -50.85 -1.97 3.28
CA SER A 10 -49.70 -2.86 3.56
C SER A 10 -49.56 -3.21 5.06
N LYS A 11 -49.84 -2.26 5.95
CA LYS A 11 -49.89 -2.50 7.40
C LYS A 11 -51.02 -3.46 7.77
N ALA A 12 -52.20 -3.30 7.16
CA ALA A 12 -53.32 -4.22 7.35
C ALA A 12 -52.95 -5.66 6.93
N LYS A 13 -52.29 -5.85 5.78
CA LYS A 13 -51.85 -7.18 5.30
C LYS A 13 -50.85 -7.85 6.26
N SER A 14 -49.93 -7.09 6.85
CA SER A 14 -48.98 -7.60 7.85
C SER A 14 -49.67 -8.00 9.16
N VAL A 15 -50.67 -7.24 9.61
CA VAL A 15 -51.45 -7.56 10.82
C VAL A 15 -52.29 -8.81 10.60
N ILE A 16 -52.95 -8.93 9.43
CA ILE A 16 -53.75 -10.10 9.07
C ILE A 16 -52.89 -11.37 9.00
N LYS A 17 -51.69 -11.31 8.41
CA LYS A 17 -50.73 -12.43 8.42
C LYS A 17 -50.31 -12.82 9.84
N GLY A 18 -50.09 -11.85 10.72
CA GLY A 18 -49.75 -12.11 12.13
C GLY A 18 -50.89 -12.70 12.96
N VAL A 19 -52.15 -12.37 12.63
CA VAL A 19 -53.34 -12.95 13.28
C VAL A 19 -53.61 -14.35 12.76
N ALA A 20 -53.57 -14.57 11.44
CA ALA A 20 -53.79 -15.89 10.84
C ALA A 20 -52.79 -16.94 11.35
N LYS A 21 -51.50 -16.55 11.51
CA LYS A 21 -50.46 -17.43 12.08
C LYS A 21 -50.76 -17.83 13.54
N ARG A 22 -51.37 -16.94 14.33
CA ARG A 22 -51.75 -17.24 15.73
C ARG A 22 -53.00 -18.11 15.83
N LEU A 23 -53.85 -18.09 14.81
CA LEU A 23 -55.08 -18.89 14.73
C LEU A 23 -54.89 -20.21 13.96
N GLY A 24 -53.66 -20.53 13.54
CA GLY A 24 -53.37 -21.76 12.79
C GLY A 24 -53.93 -21.79 11.36
N LEU A 25 -54.29 -20.63 10.80
CA LEU A 25 -54.87 -20.52 9.46
C LEU A 25 -53.77 -20.28 8.41
N THR A 26 -53.79 -21.03 7.32
CA THR A 26 -52.88 -20.86 6.18
C THR A 26 -53.47 -19.89 5.17
N ILE A 27 -52.78 -18.77 4.91
CA ILE A 27 -53.18 -17.81 3.87
C ILE A 27 -52.53 -18.24 2.56
N ILE A 28 -53.35 -18.55 1.55
CA ILE A 28 -52.89 -18.79 0.18
C ILE A 28 -52.78 -17.40 -0.49
N ASP A 29 -51.55 -16.89 -0.64
CA ASP A 29 -51.28 -15.71 -1.49
C ASP A 29 -51.13 -16.24 -2.92
N GLU A 30 -52.16 -16.08 -3.76
CA GLU A 30 -52.02 -16.20 -5.21
C GLU A 30 -51.26 -14.97 -5.71
N THR A 31 -49.93 -15.09 -5.79
CA THR A 31 -49.11 -14.15 -6.56
C THR A 31 -48.32 -14.93 -7.59
N GLU A 32 -48.78 -14.87 -8.83
CA GLU A 32 -48.02 -15.22 -10.02
C GLU A 32 -46.73 -14.39 -10.04
N ASN A 33 -45.60 -15.02 -9.71
CA ASN A 33 -44.28 -14.41 -9.88
C ASN A 33 -43.84 -14.62 -11.33
N ASN A 34 -43.92 -13.55 -12.13
CA ASN A 34 -43.43 -13.53 -13.52
C ASN A 34 -41.91 -13.82 -13.59
N GLU A 35 -41.48 -14.74 -14.45
CA GLU A 35 -40.08 -15.17 -14.64
C GLU A 35 -39.08 -14.00 -14.88
N ASN A 36 -39.54 -12.90 -15.48
CA ASN A 36 -38.74 -11.71 -15.76
C ASN A 36 -38.24 -10.97 -14.50
N ASP A 37 -38.96 -11.05 -13.38
CA ASP A 37 -38.62 -10.32 -12.15
C ASP A 37 -37.59 -11.09 -11.31
N VAL A 38 -37.62 -12.42 -11.37
CA VAL A 38 -36.65 -13.33 -10.73
C VAL A 38 -35.27 -13.17 -11.37
N ASP A 39 -35.20 -13.11 -12.70
CA ASP A 39 -33.94 -12.96 -13.42
C ASP A 39 -33.27 -11.59 -13.16
N LYS A 40 -34.10 -10.54 -12.99
CA LYS A 40 -33.63 -9.21 -12.60
C LYS A 40 -33.06 -9.20 -11.18
N GLN A 41 -33.75 -9.81 -10.21
CA GLN A 41 -33.26 -9.92 -8.83
C GLN A 41 -31.97 -10.74 -8.74
N ASN A 42 -31.85 -11.83 -9.51
CA ASN A 42 -30.63 -12.64 -9.54
C ASN A 42 -29.42 -11.87 -10.08
N LYS A 43 -29.61 -10.99 -11.08
CA LYS A 43 -28.57 -10.10 -11.59
C LYS A 43 -28.15 -9.06 -10.55
N GLU A 44 -29.11 -8.42 -9.87
CA GLU A 44 -28.80 -7.47 -8.79
C GLU A 44 -28.03 -8.14 -7.64
N LEU A 45 -28.41 -9.36 -7.27
CA LEU A 45 -27.70 -10.18 -6.26
C LEU A 45 -26.26 -10.49 -6.67
N ALA A 46 -26.03 -10.83 -7.94
CA ALA A 46 -24.69 -11.11 -8.45
C ALA A 46 -23.79 -9.86 -8.42
N ILE A 47 -24.35 -8.68 -8.74
CA ILE A 47 -23.62 -7.41 -8.69
C ILE A 47 -23.16 -7.11 -7.25
N VAL A 48 -24.06 -7.29 -6.26
CA VAL A 48 -23.71 -7.08 -4.84
C VAL A 48 -22.63 -8.06 -4.39
N LYS A 49 -22.73 -9.35 -4.75
CA LYS A 49 -21.70 -10.33 -4.39
C LYS A 49 -20.35 -10.02 -5.03
N ASN A 50 -20.34 -9.63 -6.30
CA ASN A 50 -19.12 -9.25 -7.00
C ASN A 50 -18.48 -7.99 -6.41
N PHE A 51 -19.29 -7.04 -5.92
CA PHE A 51 -18.79 -5.86 -5.23
C PHE A 51 -17.94 -6.23 -4.00
N TYR A 52 -18.40 -7.19 -3.19
CA TYR A 52 -17.65 -7.65 -2.02
C TYR A 52 -16.31 -8.32 -2.34
N TYR A 53 -16.12 -8.89 -3.53
CA TYR A 53 -14.84 -9.51 -3.90
C TYR A 53 -13.87 -8.55 -4.60
N ARG A 54 -14.22 -7.26 -4.70
CA ARG A 54 -13.31 -6.30 -5.31
C ARG A 54 -12.06 -6.07 -4.44
N PRO A 55 -10.86 -5.98 -5.05
CA PRO A 55 -9.61 -5.81 -4.31
C PRO A 55 -9.49 -4.52 -3.50
N ASP A 56 -10.31 -3.50 -3.80
CA ASP A 56 -10.37 -2.23 -3.06
C ASP A 56 -11.35 -2.27 -1.87
N ILE A 57 -12.20 -3.29 -1.79
CA ILE A 57 -13.18 -3.49 -0.70
C ILE A 57 -12.72 -4.55 0.30
N VAL A 58 -12.06 -5.60 -0.19
CA VAL A 58 -11.57 -6.70 0.65
C VAL A 58 -10.10 -7.01 0.44
N TYR A 59 -9.44 -7.32 1.53
CA TYR A 59 -8.16 -7.99 1.54
C TYR A 59 -8.37 -9.50 1.37
N THR A 60 -7.78 -10.09 0.33
CA THR A 60 -7.81 -11.54 0.10
C THR A 60 -6.64 -12.18 0.82
N CYS A 61 -6.93 -13.07 1.77
CA CYS A 61 -5.89 -13.87 2.39
C CYS A 61 -5.39 -14.90 1.36
N LEU A 62 -4.08 -15.04 1.20
CA LEU A 62 -3.49 -15.91 0.18
C LEU A 62 -2.98 -17.24 0.73
N GLY A 63 -2.92 -17.41 2.06
CA GLY A 63 -2.38 -18.61 2.69
C GLY A 63 -3.36 -19.78 2.65
N MET A 64 -2.83 -21.01 2.53
CA MET A 64 -3.63 -22.25 2.61
C MET A 64 -4.35 -22.41 3.96
N ARG A 65 -3.75 -21.88 5.05
CA ARG A 65 -4.34 -21.85 6.40
C ARG A 65 -5.39 -20.76 6.55
N ASP A 66 -5.47 -19.82 5.60
CA ASP A 66 -6.46 -18.75 5.58
C ASP A 66 -7.70 -19.16 4.77
N SER A 67 -7.99 -20.46 4.73
CA SER A 67 -9.24 -20.99 4.23
C SER A 67 -10.21 -21.22 5.38
N MET A 68 -11.49 -21.30 5.07
CA MET A 68 -12.54 -21.66 6.02
C MET A 68 -13.44 -22.72 5.41
N ALA A 69 -13.83 -23.68 6.23
CA ALA A 69 -14.78 -24.69 5.84
C ALA A 69 -16.19 -24.22 6.21
N ILE A 70 -17.06 -24.13 5.22
CA ILE A 70 -18.47 -23.77 5.39
C ILE A 70 -19.32 -24.95 4.93
N TRP A 71 -20.37 -25.25 5.67
CA TRP A 71 -21.36 -26.25 5.28
C TRP A 71 -22.44 -25.60 4.44
N LYS A 72 -22.63 -26.11 3.23
CA LYS A 72 -23.68 -25.64 2.32
C LYS A 72 -24.30 -26.83 1.59
N ASP A 73 -25.63 -26.93 1.63
CA ASP A 73 -26.39 -28.00 0.97
C ASP A 73 -25.87 -29.42 1.32
N GLY A 74 -25.53 -29.64 2.59
CA GLY A 74 -25.02 -30.92 3.10
C GLY A 74 -23.59 -31.26 2.69
N LYS A 75 -22.89 -30.38 1.94
CA LYS A 75 -21.48 -30.54 1.56
C LYS A 75 -20.60 -29.56 2.32
N LYS A 76 -19.44 -30.05 2.76
CA LYS A 76 -18.38 -29.21 3.32
C LYS A 76 -17.61 -28.59 2.16
N ILE A 77 -17.67 -27.26 2.04
CA ILE A 77 -16.98 -26.49 0.99
C ILE A 77 -15.88 -25.69 1.67
N THR A 78 -14.67 -25.76 1.11
CA THR A 78 -13.54 -24.93 1.55
C THR A 78 -13.51 -23.65 0.71
N LEU A 79 -13.59 -22.49 1.36
CA LEU A 79 -13.53 -21.18 0.72
C LEU A 79 -12.35 -20.38 1.27
N GLN A 80 -11.77 -19.51 0.44
CA GLN A 80 -10.72 -18.59 0.87
C GLN A 80 -11.31 -17.48 1.74
N ARG A 81 -10.64 -17.12 2.85
CA ARG A 81 -11.04 -15.98 3.67
C ARG A 81 -10.70 -14.66 2.97
N HIS A 82 -11.63 -13.73 3.06
CA HIS A 82 -11.43 -12.33 2.73
C HIS A 82 -11.77 -11.50 3.95
N TYR A 83 -11.06 -10.40 4.20
CA TYR A 83 -11.42 -9.44 5.24
C TYR A 83 -11.83 -8.13 4.59
N LEU A 84 -13.00 -7.61 4.97
CA LEU A 84 -13.41 -6.24 4.65
C LEU A 84 -12.38 -5.26 5.19
N THR A 85 -11.83 -4.41 4.32
CA THR A 85 -10.85 -3.37 4.69
C THR A 85 -11.52 -2.07 5.10
N LEU A 86 -12.84 -1.99 4.95
CA LEU A 86 -13.68 -0.83 5.23
C LEU A 86 -14.79 -1.22 6.20
N PHE A 87 -15.38 -0.24 6.88
CA PHE A 87 -16.60 -0.51 7.61
C PHE A 87 -17.76 -0.79 6.64
N LEU A 88 -18.71 -1.64 7.04
CA LEU A 88 -19.86 -1.99 6.20
C LEU A 88 -20.65 -0.77 5.69
N HIS A 89 -20.73 0.30 6.50
CA HIS A 89 -21.41 1.53 6.11
C HIS A 89 -20.67 2.29 5.01
N GLU A 90 -19.33 2.31 5.04
CA GLU A 90 -18.49 2.90 3.99
C GLU A 90 -18.59 2.09 2.70
N ALA A 91 -18.48 0.77 2.81
CA ALA A 91 -18.65 -0.14 1.68
C ALA A 91 -20.03 0.04 1.02
N PHE A 92 -21.09 0.24 1.81
CA PHE A 92 -22.42 0.53 1.27
C PHE A 92 -22.51 1.90 0.59
N ALA A 93 -21.83 2.92 1.11
CA ALA A 93 -21.78 4.24 0.49
C ALA A 93 -21.09 4.17 -0.90
N ILE A 94 -19.96 3.45 -0.98
CA ILE A 94 -19.25 3.20 -2.25
C ILE A 94 -20.14 2.40 -3.21
N PHE A 95 -20.81 1.34 -2.74
CA PHE A 95 -21.73 0.56 -3.56
C PHE A 95 -22.86 1.43 -4.16
N LYS A 96 -23.40 2.38 -3.38
CA LYS A 96 -24.43 3.31 -3.86
C LYS A 96 -23.93 4.30 -4.90
N GLN A 97 -22.68 4.72 -4.78
CA GLN A 97 -22.04 5.58 -5.77
C GLN A 97 -21.81 4.82 -7.09
N ASP A 98 -21.36 3.57 -7.01
CA ASP A 98 -21.03 2.76 -8.18
C ASP A 98 -22.27 2.18 -8.89
N SER A 99 -23.35 1.92 -8.13
CA SER A 99 -24.58 1.31 -8.63
C SER A 99 -25.82 2.13 -8.21
N PRO A 100 -25.96 3.37 -8.71
CA PRO A 100 -27.06 4.26 -8.31
C PRO A 100 -28.44 3.74 -8.70
N ASN A 101 -28.50 2.88 -9.72
CA ASN A 101 -29.74 2.28 -10.23
C ASN A 101 -30.28 1.16 -9.33
N ILE A 102 -29.46 0.59 -8.43
CA ILE A 102 -29.88 -0.51 -7.56
C ILE A 102 -30.43 0.05 -6.24
N LYS A 103 -31.75 -0.09 -6.04
CA LYS A 103 -32.45 0.34 -4.82
C LYS A 103 -32.32 -0.69 -3.70
N LEU A 104 -31.09 -0.91 -3.23
CA LEU A 104 -30.78 -1.76 -2.08
C LEU A 104 -30.73 -0.95 -0.78
N GLY A 105 -31.29 -1.48 0.32
CA GLY A 105 -31.14 -0.90 1.66
C GLY A 105 -29.95 -1.49 2.42
N PHE A 106 -29.40 -0.76 3.40
CA PHE A 106 -28.21 -1.15 4.16
C PHE A 106 -28.35 -2.53 4.83
N SER A 107 -29.46 -2.79 5.52
CA SER A 107 -29.68 -4.10 6.17
C SER A 107 -29.70 -5.26 5.16
N LYS A 108 -30.26 -5.04 3.97
CA LYS A 108 -30.28 -6.06 2.91
C LYS A 108 -28.88 -6.25 2.33
N PHE A 109 -28.12 -5.17 2.13
CA PHE A 109 -26.72 -5.22 1.73
C PHE A 109 -25.89 -6.09 2.66
N CYS A 110 -25.93 -5.82 3.97
CA CYS A 110 -25.21 -6.62 4.97
C CYS A 110 -25.64 -8.09 4.96
N SER A 111 -26.93 -8.38 4.76
CA SER A 111 -27.41 -9.78 4.67
C SER A 111 -26.95 -10.53 3.41
N LEU A 112 -26.45 -9.81 2.41
CA LEU A 112 -25.94 -10.38 1.16
C LEU A 112 -24.41 -10.54 1.15
N GLN A 113 -23.76 -10.15 2.25
CA GLN A 113 -22.34 -10.39 2.47
C GLN A 113 -22.04 -11.90 2.34
N PRO A 114 -21.09 -12.31 1.49
CA PRO A 114 -20.68 -13.71 1.39
C PRO A 114 -20.08 -14.21 2.71
N ASP A 115 -20.35 -15.47 3.06
CA ASP A 115 -19.89 -16.08 4.32
C ASP A 115 -18.36 -16.10 4.48
N ASN A 116 -17.63 -16.10 3.36
CA ASN A 116 -16.18 -16.09 3.33
C ASN A 116 -15.57 -14.68 3.30
N VAL A 117 -16.39 -13.64 3.37
CA VAL A 117 -15.99 -12.25 3.57
C VAL A 117 -16.25 -11.90 5.03
N LEU A 118 -15.20 -11.77 5.82
CA LEU A 118 -15.23 -11.55 7.26
C LEU A 118 -15.03 -10.06 7.57
N LEU A 119 -15.57 -9.63 8.72
CA LEU A 119 -15.26 -8.31 9.27
C LEU A 119 -13.87 -8.32 9.90
N LEU A 120 -13.19 -7.17 9.90
CA LEU A 120 -11.92 -6.99 10.61
C LEU A 120 -12.04 -7.37 12.10
N SER A 121 -13.19 -7.15 12.74
CA SER A 121 -13.44 -7.54 14.13
C SER A 121 -13.50 -9.05 14.35
N GLN A 122 -13.68 -9.84 13.29
CA GLN A 122 -13.66 -11.31 13.33
C GLN A 122 -12.25 -11.86 13.07
N SER A 123 -11.27 -10.97 12.90
CA SER A 123 -9.86 -11.36 12.86
C SER A 123 -9.30 -11.37 14.28
N ASN A 124 -8.44 -12.35 14.58
CA ASN A 124 -7.69 -12.42 15.84
C ASN A 124 -6.62 -11.30 15.96
N PHE A 125 -6.58 -10.36 15.00
CA PHE A 125 -5.61 -9.28 14.94
C PHE A 125 -5.72 -8.33 16.14
N TRP A 126 -6.95 -8.04 16.58
CA TRP A 126 -7.18 -7.14 17.71
C TRP A 126 -6.83 -7.78 19.05
N ASP A 127 -7.06 -9.08 19.22
CA ASP A 127 -6.68 -9.80 20.44
C ASP A 127 -5.15 -9.86 20.61
N ASP A 128 -4.40 -9.96 19.51
CA ASP A 128 -2.94 -9.90 19.51
C ASP A 128 -2.42 -8.47 19.81
N ILE A 129 -3.09 -7.43 19.32
CA ILE A 129 -2.72 -6.04 19.65
C ILE A 129 -3.07 -5.69 21.09
N LEU A 130 -4.27 -6.05 21.55
CA LEU A 130 -4.73 -5.75 22.90
C LEU A 130 -3.97 -6.54 23.96
N SER A 131 -3.49 -7.75 23.64
CA SER A 131 -2.60 -8.50 24.54
C SER A 131 -1.18 -7.92 24.62
N ASN A 132 -0.72 -7.23 23.57
CA ASN A 132 0.55 -6.47 23.56
C ASN A 132 0.42 -5.08 24.21
N VAL A 133 -0.78 -4.52 24.28
CA VAL A 133 -1.11 -3.40 25.17
C VAL A 133 -1.47 -3.99 26.54
N SER A 134 -0.53 -4.73 27.15
CA SER A 134 -0.61 -4.93 28.59
C SER A 134 -0.45 -3.53 29.18
N LEU A 135 -1.57 -2.96 29.61
CA LEU A 135 -1.60 -1.79 30.45
C LEU A 135 -0.67 -2.10 31.63
N ASN A 136 0.53 -1.51 31.61
CA ASN A 136 1.23 -1.24 32.85
C ASN A 136 0.19 -0.60 33.77
N GLU A 137 0.18 -0.99 35.04
CA GLU A 137 -0.77 -0.55 36.08
C GLU A 137 -0.68 0.96 36.34
N THR A 138 -0.98 1.78 35.35
CA THR A 138 -0.92 3.23 35.42
C THR A 138 -2.34 3.78 35.52
N SER A 139 -2.51 4.76 36.40
CA SER A 139 -3.81 5.42 36.57
C SER A 139 -4.18 6.21 35.32
N THR A 140 -5.49 6.41 35.07
CA THR A 140 -5.99 7.25 33.97
C THR A 140 -5.38 8.66 33.99
N GLY A 141 -5.00 9.17 35.16
CA GLY A 141 -4.34 10.47 35.32
C GLY A 141 -2.91 10.50 34.78
N GLU A 142 -2.11 9.47 35.03
CA GLU A 142 -0.73 9.37 34.51
C GLU A 142 -0.73 9.24 32.98
N LEU A 143 -1.68 8.46 32.43
CA LEU A 143 -1.87 8.36 30.99
C LEU A 143 -2.23 9.73 30.39
N PHE A 144 -3.08 10.51 31.06
CA PHE A 144 -3.49 11.83 30.58
C PHE A 144 -2.32 12.83 30.57
N GLU A 145 -1.49 12.87 31.62
CA GLU A 145 -0.32 13.75 31.65
C GLU A 145 0.72 13.34 30.60
N LYS A 146 0.99 12.04 30.46
CA LYS A 146 1.89 11.55 29.40
C LYS A 146 1.37 11.88 28.00
N THR A 147 0.06 11.76 27.78
CA THR A 147 -0.57 12.14 26.51
C THR A 147 -0.44 13.63 26.23
N LYS A 148 -0.51 14.51 27.25
CA LYS A 148 -0.28 15.94 27.08
C LYS A 148 1.16 16.26 26.67
N GLU A 149 2.14 15.60 27.29
CA GLU A 149 3.55 15.74 26.95
C GLU A 149 3.80 15.32 25.49
N ASP A 150 3.29 14.14 25.11
CA ASP A 150 3.35 13.63 23.74
C ASP A 150 2.67 14.58 22.73
N PHE A 151 1.65 15.35 23.18
CA PHE A 151 0.91 16.28 22.32
C PHE A 151 1.77 17.46 21.84
N ILE A 152 2.73 17.92 22.65
CA ILE A 152 3.64 19.01 22.28
C ILE A 152 4.58 18.54 21.18
N GLU A 153 5.23 17.38 21.37
CA GLU A 153 6.09 16.78 20.35
C GLU A 153 5.31 16.48 19.06
N PHE A 154 4.08 15.98 19.20
CA PHE A 154 3.18 15.75 18.07
C PHE A 154 2.85 17.05 17.32
N PHE A 155 2.60 18.16 18.01
CA PHE A 155 2.32 19.45 17.37
C PHE A 155 3.52 19.95 16.56
N HIS A 156 4.73 19.85 17.12
CA HIS A 156 5.98 20.17 16.41
C HIS A 156 6.16 19.28 15.18
N HIS A 157 5.95 17.98 15.34
CA HIS A 157 6.03 17.01 14.26
C HIS A 157 5.05 17.33 13.12
N VAL A 158 3.78 17.60 13.43
CA VAL A 158 2.76 17.97 12.44
C VAL A 158 3.12 19.28 11.73
N SER A 159 3.69 20.24 12.45
CA SER A 159 4.13 21.52 11.88
C SER A 159 5.26 21.32 10.87
N ILE A 160 6.31 20.56 11.23
CA ILE A 160 7.44 20.24 10.34
C ILE A 160 6.95 19.48 9.10
N LYS A 161 6.11 18.46 9.31
CA LYS A 161 5.50 17.68 8.23
C LYS A 161 4.76 18.55 7.22
N ARG A 162 3.98 19.54 7.69
CA ARG A 162 3.25 20.47 6.81
C ARG A 162 4.20 21.35 6.00
N ILE A 163 5.20 21.94 6.65
CA ILE A 163 6.21 22.77 5.98
C ILE A 163 6.93 21.99 4.87
N GLN A 164 7.34 20.75 5.15
CA GLN A 164 8.01 19.90 4.17
C GLN A 164 7.07 19.47 3.03
N SER A 165 5.81 19.14 3.35
CA SER A 165 4.79 18.85 2.33
C SER A 165 4.57 20.05 1.40
N ASP A 166 4.49 21.26 1.94
CA ASP A 166 4.35 22.49 1.16
C ASP A 166 5.60 22.74 0.31
N ALA A 167 6.79 22.51 0.85
CA ALA A 167 8.05 22.61 0.11
C ALA A 167 8.12 21.62 -1.06
N PHE A 168 7.65 20.38 -0.88
CA PHE A 168 7.56 19.39 -1.95
C PHE A 168 6.57 19.82 -3.04
N LEU A 169 5.39 20.32 -2.66
CA LEU A 169 4.41 20.84 -3.62
C LEU A 169 4.96 22.04 -4.39
N ASN A 170 5.69 22.94 -3.74
CA ASN A 170 6.34 24.07 -4.38
C ASN A 170 7.39 23.63 -5.41
N ASP A 171 8.23 22.65 -5.07
CA ASP A 171 9.17 22.07 -6.04
C ASP A 171 8.43 21.39 -7.20
N LYS A 172 7.32 20.69 -6.92
CA LYS A 172 6.57 19.93 -7.93
C LYS A 172 5.86 20.85 -8.93
N ASN A 173 5.42 22.01 -8.46
CA ASN A 173 4.77 23.03 -9.27
C ASN A 173 5.80 23.92 -10.01
N ASN A 174 7.09 23.81 -9.72
CA ASN A 174 8.13 24.61 -10.36
C ASN A 174 8.55 23.98 -11.71
N PRO A 175 8.32 24.65 -12.85
CA PRO A 175 8.60 24.09 -14.18
C PRO A 175 10.10 23.91 -14.45
N SER A 176 10.96 24.58 -13.69
CA SER A 176 12.42 24.49 -13.81
C SER A 176 13.03 23.46 -12.86
N VAL A 177 12.20 22.72 -12.11
CA VAL A 177 12.65 21.71 -11.15
C VAL A 177 12.17 20.34 -11.61
N ARG A 178 13.09 19.38 -11.60
CA ARG A 178 12.76 17.96 -11.67
C ARG A 178 12.94 17.36 -10.29
N ILE A 179 11.92 16.65 -9.84
CA ILE A 179 11.97 15.92 -8.58
C ILE A 179 12.33 14.47 -8.86
N LEU A 180 13.16 13.90 -8.00
CA LEU A 180 13.31 12.46 -7.85
C LEU A 180 12.93 12.09 -6.42
N GLN A 181 11.74 11.55 -6.21
CA GLN A 181 11.35 10.97 -4.94
C GLN A 181 11.89 9.55 -4.86
N ILE A 182 12.59 9.18 -3.78
CA ILE A 182 13.18 7.86 -3.58
C ILE A 182 12.83 7.29 -2.20
N ASP A 183 12.74 5.98 -2.13
CA ASP A 183 12.60 5.25 -0.86
C ASP A 183 13.01 3.77 -1.01
N PHE A 184 13.39 3.13 0.10
CA PHE A 184 13.51 1.69 0.18
C PHE A 184 12.21 1.06 0.65
N ALA A 185 11.48 0.46 -0.28
CA ALA A 185 10.34 -0.36 0.09
C ALA A 185 10.79 -1.56 0.94
N MET A 186 9.91 -2.02 1.85
CA MET A 186 10.15 -3.24 2.62
C MET A 186 10.52 -4.41 1.68
N SER A 187 11.60 -5.11 1.99
CA SER A 187 12.12 -6.20 1.17
C SER A 187 11.08 -7.29 0.92
N TYR A 188 11.17 -7.93 -0.23
CA TYR A 188 10.29 -9.02 -0.62
C TYR A 188 10.94 -10.37 -0.32
N SER A 189 10.26 -11.22 0.43
CA SER A 189 10.70 -12.61 0.61
C SER A 189 10.18 -13.44 -0.56
N CYS A 190 11.07 -14.15 -1.25
CA CYS A 190 10.72 -15.08 -2.32
C CYS A 190 9.99 -16.29 -1.70
N GLU A 191 8.67 -16.27 -1.77
CA GLU A 191 7.81 -17.36 -1.32
C GLU A 191 7.32 -18.17 -2.52
N ASN A 192 7.27 -19.49 -2.39
CA ASN A 192 6.66 -20.39 -3.37
C ASN A 192 5.41 -21.07 -2.78
N GLN A 193 4.44 -21.39 -3.64
CA GLN A 193 3.10 -21.85 -3.26
C GLN A 193 3.10 -23.13 -2.41
N ASN A 194 4.05 -24.03 -2.65
CA ASN A 194 4.14 -25.35 -2.00
C ASN A 194 5.42 -25.50 -1.16
N GLU A 195 5.90 -24.42 -0.54
CA GLU A 195 7.09 -24.46 0.32
C GLU A 195 6.84 -25.23 1.62
N VAL A 196 7.78 -26.12 1.96
CA VAL A 196 7.85 -26.76 3.28
C VAL A 196 8.21 -25.73 4.35
N GLN A 197 7.75 -25.92 5.58
CA GLN A 197 7.93 -24.95 6.67
C GLN A 197 9.42 -24.61 6.94
N SER A 198 10.34 -25.55 6.72
CA SER A 198 11.78 -25.32 6.88
C SER A 198 12.37 -24.35 5.86
N ALA A 199 11.72 -24.14 4.70
CA ALA A 199 12.21 -23.25 3.66
C ALA A 199 12.13 -21.77 4.05
N LEU A 200 11.33 -21.40 5.07
CA LEU A 200 11.14 -20.02 5.54
C LEU A 200 12.48 -19.31 5.84
N TRP A 201 13.42 -20.02 6.45
CA TRP A 201 14.73 -19.47 6.85
C TRP A 201 15.75 -19.40 5.70
N ALA A 202 15.47 -20.06 4.59
CA ALA A 202 16.34 -20.13 3.42
C ALA A 202 15.82 -19.27 2.25
N ARG A 203 14.73 -18.52 2.46
CA ARG A 203 14.15 -17.68 1.41
C ARG A 203 15.10 -16.57 1.03
N SER A 204 15.34 -16.43 -0.26
CA SER A 204 16.01 -15.26 -0.81
C SER A 204 15.14 -14.03 -0.57
N SER A 205 15.77 -12.95 -0.11
CA SER A 205 15.14 -11.65 0.08
C SER A 205 15.56 -10.71 -1.03
N VAL A 206 14.62 -9.95 -1.57
CA VAL A 206 14.83 -8.96 -2.63
C VAL A 206 14.69 -7.57 -2.03
N THR A 207 15.77 -6.80 -2.11
CA THR A 207 15.75 -5.38 -1.76
C THR A 207 15.13 -4.59 -2.91
N LEU A 208 14.17 -3.71 -2.57
CA LEU A 208 13.43 -2.91 -3.53
C LEU A 208 13.70 -1.44 -3.27
N PHE A 209 14.39 -0.78 -4.20
CA PHE A 209 14.57 0.66 -4.19
C PHE A 209 13.62 1.29 -5.20
N THR A 210 12.66 2.05 -4.68
CA THR A 210 11.59 2.65 -5.47
C THR A 210 11.89 4.12 -5.71
N ALA A 211 11.70 4.58 -6.94
CA ALA A 211 11.87 5.97 -7.29
C ALA A 211 10.76 6.46 -8.22
N ALA A 212 10.39 7.73 -8.09
CA ALA A 212 9.43 8.42 -8.94
C ALA A 212 10.00 9.77 -9.34
N SER A 213 10.21 9.98 -10.65
CA SER A 213 10.63 11.26 -11.19
C SER A 213 9.42 12.07 -11.64
N PHE A 214 9.30 13.30 -11.14
CA PHE A 214 8.26 14.23 -11.54
C PHE A 214 8.87 15.38 -12.33
N PHE A 215 8.39 15.60 -13.56
CA PHE A 215 8.81 16.72 -14.39
C PHE A 215 7.77 17.05 -15.46
N LYS A 216 7.46 18.35 -15.67
CA LYS A 216 6.49 18.81 -16.69
C LYS A 216 5.16 18.03 -16.70
N ASN A 217 4.58 17.80 -15.51
CA ASN A 217 3.36 17.00 -15.28
C ASN A 217 3.46 15.50 -15.66
N GLU A 218 4.63 15.00 -16.02
CA GLU A 218 4.90 13.58 -16.17
C GLU A 218 5.41 12.98 -14.86
N CYS A 219 5.02 11.74 -14.59
CA CYS A 219 5.57 10.91 -13.52
C CYS A 219 6.17 9.65 -14.14
N LYS A 220 7.48 9.46 -13.99
CA LYS A 220 8.19 8.26 -14.44
C LYS A 220 8.65 7.47 -13.22
N SER A 221 8.16 6.24 -13.11
CA SER A 221 8.48 5.34 -12.00
C SER A 221 9.63 4.41 -12.35
N TYR A 222 10.53 4.20 -11.40
CA TYR A 222 11.66 3.29 -11.49
C TYR A 222 11.67 2.38 -10.26
N VAL A 223 12.05 1.12 -10.45
CA VAL A 223 12.28 0.19 -9.35
C VAL A 223 13.56 -0.58 -9.62
N ILE A 224 14.50 -0.48 -8.69
CA ILE A 224 15.68 -1.35 -8.67
C ILE A 224 15.40 -2.50 -7.72
N CYS A 225 15.59 -3.71 -8.23
CA CYS A 225 15.53 -4.96 -7.48
C CYS A 225 16.97 -5.47 -7.30
N SER A 226 17.35 -5.84 -6.10
CA SER A 226 18.69 -6.35 -5.81
C SER A 226 18.65 -7.49 -4.81
N ASP A 227 19.64 -8.36 -4.90
CA ASP A 227 19.97 -9.39 -3.92
C ASP A 227 20.82 -8.86 -2.76
N CYS A 228 21.25 -7.58 -2.80
CA CYS A 228 21.96 -6.97 -1.68
C CYS A 228 21.05 -6.86 -0.44
N HIS A 229 21.62 -7.11 0.74
CA HIS A 229 20.91 -6.93 2.02
C HIS A 229 21.22 -5.60 2.70
N HIS A 230 22.24 -4.89 2.20
CA HIS A 230 22.68 -3.61 2.73
C HIS A 230 21.94 -2.45 2.06
N LYS A 231 21.41 -1.55 2.87
CA LYS A 231 20.78 -0.28 2.44
C LYS A 231 21.66 0.92 2.82
N ASP A 232 22.96 0.76 2.65
CA ASP A 232 23.95 1.74 3.07
C ASP A 232 24.27 2.75 1.95
N LYS A 233 25.29 3.58 2.22
CA LYS A 233 25.79 4.58 1.27
C LYS A 233 26.19 4.00 -0.09
N ASP A 234 26.68 2.75 -0.15
CA ASP A 234 27.23 2.14 -1.37
C ASP A 234 26.08 1.74 -2.29
N THR A 235 25.09 1.07 -1.72
CA THR A 235 23.84 0.73 -2.39
C THR A 235 23.12 1.98 -2.91
N VAL A 236 22.94 2.99 -2.04
CA VAL A 236 22.27 4.24 -2.44
C VAL A 236 23.03 4.95 -3.56
N PHE A 237 24.35 5.01 -3.49
CA PHE A 237 25.18 5.61 -4.54
C PHE A 237 24.96 4.95 -5.90
N VAL A 238 25.05 3.61 -5.97
CA VAL A 238 24.90 2.87 -7.22
C VAL A 238 23.49 3.03 -7.76
N PHE A 239 22.47 2.92 -6.91
CA PHE A 239 21.07 2.99 -7.32
C PHE A 239 20.68 4.37 -7.84
N VAL A 240 21.00 5.43 -7.09
CA VAL A 240 20.72 6.80 -7.51
C VAL A 240 21.50 7.15 -8.78
N ASN A 241 22.76 6.73 -8.89
CA ASN A 241 23.55 6.95 -10.09
C ASN A 241 22.95 6.28 -11.33
N HIS A 242 22.51 5.02 -11.23
CA HIS A 242 21.85 4.31 -12.35
C HIS A 242 20.55 4.99 -12.78
N ILE A 243 19.73 5.41 -11.81
CA ILE A 243 18.49 6.12 -12.12
C ILE A 243 18.78 7.43 -12.84
N TYR A 244 19.78 8.20 -12.40
CA TYR A 244 20.15 9.43 -13.09
C TYR A 244 20.76 9.18 -14.47
N ASP A 245 21.54 8.13 -14.67
CA ASP A 245 22.02 7.75 -16.00
C ASP A 245 20.85 7.53 -16.97
N LEU A 246 19.77 6.87 -16.52
CA LEU A 246 18.55 6.69 -17.31
C LEU A 246 17.75 7.97 -17.53
N ILE A 247 17.62 8.81 -16.49
CA ILE A 247 16.89 10.08 -16.58
C ILE A 247 17.60 11.03 -17.56
N MET A 248 18.93 11.12 -17.47
CA MET A 248 19.74 12.04 -18.26
C MET A 248 19.90 11.57 -19.71
N ALA A 249 19.96 10.26 -19.97
CA ALA A 249 19.95 9.73 -21.33
C ALA A 249 18.70 10.14 -22.14
N ASN A 250 17.59 10.43 -21.46
CA ASN A 250 16.31 10.79 -22.06
C ASN A 250 15.97 12.29 -21.94
N CYS A 251 16.90 13.13 -21.47
CA CYS A 251 16.61 14.54 -21.19
C CYS A 251 17.77 15.44 -21.63
N SER A 252 17.50 16.33 -22.59
CA SER A 252 18.47 17.28 -23.15
C SER A 252 18.39 18.69 -22.53
N ASP A 253 17.60 18.88 -21.48
CA ASP A 253 17.34 20.20 -20.89
C ASP A 253 18.43 20.59 -19.86
N SER A 254 19.39 21.42 -20.28
CA SER A 254 20.55 21.87 -19.49
C SER A 254 20.23 22.85 -18.35
N HIS A 255 19.05 23.47 -18.33
CA HIS A 255 18.69 24.54 -17.40
C HIS A 255 17.75 24.12 -16.24
N ILE A 256 17.43 22.83 -16.13
CA ILE A 256 16.61 22.31 -15.02
C ILE A 256 17.48 22.20 -13.77
N ASN A 257 16.91 22.32 -12.57
CA ASN A 257 17.53 21.90 -11.30
C ASN A 257 16.97 20.53 -10.86
N ASP A 258 17.81 19.63 -10.38
CA ASP A 258 17.36 18.33 -9.83
C ASP A 258 17.26 18.39 -8.31
N VAL A 259 16.13 17.92 -7.77
CA VAL A 259 15.89 17.83 -6.32
C VAL A 259 15.51 16.40 -5.97
N ILE A 260 16.35 15.75 -5.16
CA ILE A 260 16.09 14.43 -4.60
C ILE A 260 15.29 14.62 -3.31
N TRP A 261 14.21 13.86 -3.16
CA TRP A 261 13.39 13.81 -1.96
C TRP A 261 13.38 12.40 -1.38
N SER A 262 13.71 12.25 -0.10
CA SER A 262 13.75 10.95 0.59
C SER A 262 13.27 11.05 2.04
N ASP A 263 13.19 9.91 2.71
CA ASP A 263 13.00 9.84 4.16
C ASP A 263 14.25 10.27 4.94
N GLU A 264 14.05 10.60 6.22
CA GLU A 264 15.07 11.08 7.15
C GLU A 264 15.90 9.98 7.83
N LEU A 265 15.77 8.71 7.41
CA LEU A 265 16.46 7.61 8.06
C LEU A 265 17.98 7.71 7.85
N SER A 266 18.73 7.97 8.91
CA SER A 266 20.18 8.27 8.84
C SER A 266 21.04 7.12 8.35
N SER A 267 20.64 5.87 8.63
CA SER A 267 21.34 4.68 8.13
C SER A 267 21.27 4.55 6.61
N GLU A 268 20.26 5.16 5.98
CA GLU A 268 20.01 5.07 4.54
C GLU A 268 20.36 6.40 3.86
N PHE A 269 19.62 7.47 4.15
CA PHE A 269 19.67 8.74 3.40
C PHE A 269 20.24 9.91 4.19
N LYS A 270 19.89 10.10 5.47
CA LYS A 270 20.28 11.32 6.22
C LYS A 270 21.69 11.19 6.81
N ASN A 271 22.70 11.13 5.94
CA ASN A 271 24.10 10.99 6.33
C ASN A 271 25.07 11.79 5.44
N LYS A 272 26.31 11.95 5.90
CA LYS A 272 27.35 12.74 5.22
C LYS A 272 27.68 12.25 3.80
N PHE A 273 27.41 10.99 3.48
CA PHE A 273 27.75 10.41 2.19
C PHE A 273 26.82 10.89 1.09
N MET A 274 25.57 11.25 1.41
CA MET A 274 24.65 11.84 0.41
C MET A 274 25.12 13.18 -0.11
N VAL A 275 25.81 13.98 0.72
CA VAL A 275 26.46 15.23 0.26
C VAL A 275 27.55 14.92 -0.77
N ARG A 276 28.33 13.86 -0.56
CA ARG A 276 29.36 13.42 -1.51
C ARG A 276 28.76 12.87 -2.80
N LEU A 277 27.64 12.16 -2.71
CA LEU A 277 26.87 11.71 -3.87
C LEU A 277 26.36 12.91 -4.70
N LEU A 278 25.82 13.97 -4.07
CA LEU A 278 25.44 15.20 -4.79
C LEU A 278 26.62 15.84 -5.52
N GLN A 279 27.80 15.90 -4.90
CA GLN A 279 29.01 16.40 -5.55
C GLN A 279 29.43 15.55 -6.75
N TYR A 280 29.29 14.22 -6.63
CA TYR A 280 29.58 13.30 -7.72
C TYR A 280 28.62 13.52 -8.90
N LEU A 281 27.31 13.60 -8.63
CA LEU A 281 26.29 13.86 -9.64
C LEU A 281 26.49 15.22 -10.32
N PHE A 282 26.83 16.26 -9.54
CA PHE A 282 27.16 17.58 -10.05
C PHE A 282 28.30 17.52 -11.07
N LYS A 283 29.41 16.85 -10.73
CA LYS A 283 30.56 16.71 -11.63
C LYS A 283 30.22 15.88 -12.87
N LYS A 284 29.47 14.80 -12.70
CA LYS A 284 29.13 13.86 -13.78
C LYS A 284 28.18 14.48 -14.81
N HIS A 285 27.18 15.21 -14.36
CA HIS A 285 26.13 15.77 -15.23
C HIS A 285 26.26 17.28 -15.46
N ASN A 286 27.27 17.92 -14.87
CA ASN A 286 27.53 19.36 -14.94
C ASN A 286 26.27 20.20 -14.61
N LYS A 287 25.60 19.85 -13.51
CA LYS A 287 24.31 20.43 -13.11
C LYS A 287 24.11 20.42 -11.60
N SER A 288 23.35 21.38 -11.07
CA SER A 288 23.02 21.48 -9.65
C SER A 288 22.02 20.41 -9.19
N PHE A 289 22.35 19.78 -8.06
CA PHE A 289 21.51 18.83 -7.35
C PHE A 289 21.27 19.29 -5.91
N TRP A 290 20.05 19.06 -5.43
CA TRP A 290 19.65 19.30 -4.05
C TRP A 290 19.10 18.02 -3.45
N TRP A 291 19.24 17.85 -2.14
CA TRP A 291 18.60 16.76 -1.40
C TRP A 291 17.75 17.36 -0.28
N LYS A 292 16.46 17.02 -0.29
CA LYS A 292 15.48 17.43 0.71
C LYS A 292 14.88 16.19 1.35
N TYR A 293 14.33 16.36 2.55
CA TYR A 293 13.83 15.25 3.33
C TYR A 293 12.38 15.47 3.75
N PHE A 294 11.65 14.37 3.83
CA PHE A 294 10.35 14.32 4.48
C PHE A 294 10.46 13.86 5.93
N ALA A 295 9.68 14.48 6.81
CA ALA A 295 9.52 14.01 8.17
C ALA A 295 8.99 12.59 8.16
N THR A 296 9.32 11.85 9.22
CA THR A 296 8.70 10.56 9.50
C THR A 296 7.17 10.69 9.45
N SER A 297 6.46 9.63 9.06
CA SER A 297 4.98 9.63 9.06
C SER A 297 4.30 10.74 8.23
N HIS A 298 4.98 11.28 7.21
CA HIS A 298 4.43 12.35 6.35
C HIS A 298 3.27 11.89 5.44
N GLY A 299 2.98 10.59 5.39
CA GLY A 299 1.94 9.97 4.56
C GLY A 299 2.57 9.02 3.56
N LYS A 300 1.76 8.16 2.93
CA LYS A 300 2.28 7.24 1.90
C LYS A 300 2.48 7.99 0.59
N GLY A 301 3.69 7.91 0.05
CA GLY A 301 4.06 8.52 -1.22
C GLY A 301 3.77 7.62 -2.43
N VAL A 302 4.09 8.14 -3.63
CA VAL A 302 4.00 7.35 -4.87
C VAL A 302 4.99 6.17 -4.84
N VAL A 303 6.16 6.37 -4.25
CA VAL A 303 7.21 5.36 -4.09
C VAL A 303 6.74 4.16 -3.25
N ASP A 304 6.02 4.40 -2.15
CA ASP A 304 5.38 3.35 -1.34
C ASP A 304 4.36 2.55 -2.16
N GLY A 305 3.52 3.26 -2.91
CA GLY A 305 2.49 2.66 -3.75
C GLY A 305 3.08 1.76 -4.84
N ASN A 306 4.16 2.21 -5.47
CA ASN A 306 4.90 1.43 -6.47
C ASN A 306 5.45 0.12 -5.85
N GLY A 307 6.15 0.22 -4.73
CA GLY A 307 6.73 -0.96 -4.06
C GLY A 307 5.66 -1.93 -3.56
N GLY A 308 4.58 -1.42 -2.96
CA GLY A 308 3.46 -2.22 -2.48
C GLY A 308 2.71 -2.94 -3.60
N ASN A 309 2.40 -2.22 -4.70
CA ASN A 309 1.69 -2.79 -5.83
C ASN A 309 2.51 -3.87 -6.55
N LEU A 310 3.80 -3.62 -6.76
CA LEU A 310 4.69 -4.55 -7.45
C LEU A 310 4.81 -5.87 -6.67
N LYS A 311 5.05 -5.80 -5.35
CA LYS A 311 5.08 -6.99 -4.48
C LYS A 311 3.77 -7.76 -4.50
N ARG A 312 2.63 -7.05 -4.46
CA ARG A 312 1.30 -7.66 -4.51
C ARG A 312 1.09 -8.43 -5.81
N LEU A 313 1.42 -7.82 -6.95
CA LEU A 313 1.25 -8.44 -8.27
C LEU A 313 2.15 -9.65 -8.45
N VAL A 314 3.43 -9.54 -8.06
CA VAL A 314 4.36 -10.69 -8.09
C VAL A 314 3.85 -11.81 -7.20
N LYS A 315 3.50 -11.51 -5.94
CA LYS A 315 2.96 -12.51 -5.01
C LYS A 315 1.70 -13.18 -5.56
N GLN A 316 0.78 -12.42 -6.14
CA GLN A 316 -0.43 -12.96 -6.75
C GLN A 316 -0.11 -13.94 -7.89
N LYS A 317 0.88 -13.60 -8.73
CA LYS A 317 1.28 -14.45 -9.86
C LYS A 317 2.09 -15.68 -9.43
N THR A 318 2.90 -15.57 -8.39
CA THR A 318 3.64 -16.71 -7.82
C THR A 318 2.72 -17.67 -7.07
N MET A 319 1.65 -17.17 -6.44
CA MET A 319 0.72 -17.96 -5.61
C MET A 319 -0.51 -18.49 -6.36
N SER A 320 -0.62 -18.29 -7.67
CA SER A 320 -1.79 -18.76 -8.44
C SER A 320 -1.73 -20.27 -8.71
N GLN A 321 -2.82 -21.01 -8.41
CA GLN A 321 -2.89 -22.45 -8.67
C GLN A 321 -2.80 -22.78 -10.17
N GLY A 322 -2.00 -23.80 -10.51
CA GLY A 322 -1.96 -24.40 -11.86
C GLY A 322 -1.18 -23.62 -12.93
N GLY A 323 -0.50 -22.53 -12.56
CA GLY A 323 0.32 -21.70 -13.48
C GLY A 323 1.20 -20.67 -12.79
N GLY A 324 1.53 -20.89 -11.50
CA GLY A 324 2.37 -19.99 -10.71
C GLY A 324 3.78 -19.88 -11.27
N VAL A 325 4.30 -18.65 -11.37
CA VAL A 325 5.69 -18.40 -11.78
C VAL A 325 6.58 -18.50 -10.55
N ILE A 326 7.59 -19.37 -10.61
CA ILE A 326 8.60 -19.50 -9.55
C ILE A 326 9.46 -18.24 -9.54
N VAL A 327 9.54 -17.60 -8.38
CA VAL A 327 10.42 -16.46 -8.13
C VAL A 327 11.34 -16.86 -6.99
N GLN A 328 12.62 -17.10 -7.29
CA GLN A 328 13.60 -17.56 -6.30
C GLN A 328 14.79 -16.61 -6.16
N SER A 329 14.96 -15.67 -7.09
CA SER A 329 16.01 -14.67 -7.03
C SER A 329 15.47 -13.25 -7.25
N ALA A 330 16.28 -12.25 -6.90
CA ALA A 330 16.00 -10.85 -7.22
C ALA A 330 15.91 -10.61 -8.74
N GLN A 331 16.67 -11.36 -9.55
CA GLN A 331 16.59 -11.32 -11.00
C GLN A 331 15.25 -11.87 -11.51
N ASP A 332 14.78 -13.01 -10.99
CA ASP A 332 13.47 -13.57 -11.36
C ASP A 332 12.35 -12.58 -11.01
N PHE A 333 12.45 -12.00 -9.81
CA PHE A 333 11.51 -10.99 -9.35
C PHE A 333 11.49 -9.79 -10.31
N ALA A 334 12.65 -9.25 -10.68
CA ALA A 334 12.76 -8.12 -11.60
C ALA A 334 12.18 -8.45 -12.98
N ASN A 335 12.50 -9.62 -13.53
CA ASN A 335 12.00 -10.08 -14.83
C ASN A 335 10.48 -10.18 -14.82
N LEU A 336 9.91 -10.83 -13.81
CA LEU A 336 8.46 -10.96 -13.68
C LEU A 336 7.80 -9.58 -13.47
N ALA A 337 8.34 -8.76 -12.57
CA ALA A 337 7.84 -7.43 -12.28
C ALA A 337 7.81 -6.52 -13.53
N ALA A 338 8.85 -6.58 -14.37
CA ALA A 338 8.91 -5.82 -15.63
C ALA A 338 7.76 -6.19 -16.59
N THR A 339 7.37 -7.47 -16.63
CA THR A 339 6.23 -7.90 -17.46
C THR A 339 4.87 -7.48 -16.88
N LEU A 340 4.75 -7.44 -15.56
CA LEU A 340 3.50 -7.12 -14.87
C LEU A 340 3.20 -5.62 -14.80
N VAL A 341 4.24 -4.78 -14.81
CA VAL A 341 4.11 -3.32 -14.65
C VAL A 341 4.91 -2.58 -15.72
N PRO A 342 4.48 -2.63 -17.00
CA PRO A 342 5.24 -2.06 -18.12
C PRO A 342 5.38 -0.53 -18.06
N SER A 343 4.53 0.16 -17.29
CA SER A 343 4.62 1.60 -17.04
C SER A 343 5.79 1.99 -16.13
N THR A 344 6.37 1.03 -15.41
CA THR A 344 7.45 1.26 -14.44
C THR A 344 8.73 0.63 -14.99
N LYS A 345 9.82 1.39 -15.00
CA LYS A 345 11.12 0.87 -15.42
C LYS A 345 11.71 0.02 -14.29
N VAL A 346 11.66 -1.29 -14.45
CA VAL A 346 12.26 -2.25 -13.51
C VAL A 346 13.68 -2.59 -13.95
N ILE A 347 14.61 -2.60 -12.99
CA ILE A 347 16.04 -2.84 -13.19
C ILE A 347 16.49 -3.87 -12.15
N TYR A 348 17.28 -4.85 -12.55
CA TYR A 348 18.02 -5.69 -11.62
C TYR A 348 19.45 -5.17 -11.51
N ILE A 349 19.95 -5.06 -10.28
CA ILE A 349 21.36 -4.80 -10.01
C ILE A 349 21.82 -5.81 -8.95
N SER A 350 22.85 -6.59 -9.26
CA SER A 350 23.37 -7.58 -8.31
C SER A 350 24.29 -6.94 -7.26
N GLU A 351 24.44 -7.57 -6.10
CA GLU A 351 25.42 -7.16 -5.09
C GLU A 351 26.85 -7.15 -5.65
N ALA A 352 27.19 -8.10 -6.53
CA ALA A 352 28.48 -8.14 -7.21
C ALA A 352 28.71 -6.90 -8.10
N GLU A 353 27.68 -6.44 -8.80
CA GLU A 353 27.74 -5.20 -9.60
C GLU A 353 27.90 -3.97 -8.72
N ILE A 354 27.17 -3.88 -7.59
CA ILE A 354 27.34 -2.79 -6.61
C ILE A 354 28.80 -2.73 -6.14
N ASN A 355 29.35 -3.86 -5.71
CA ASN A 355 30.73 -3.94 -5.24
C ASN A 355 31.75 -3.58 -6.33
N SER A 356 31.54 -4.06 -7.55
CA SER A 356 32.39 -3.73 -8.70
C SER A 356 32.38 -2.23 -9.02
N GLU A 357 31.19 -1.62 -9.04
CA GLU A 357 31.06 -0.18 -9.30
C GLU A 357 31.70 0.68 -8.22
N ILE A 358 31.54 0.33 -6.94
CA ILE A 358 32.15 1.04 -5.83
C ILE A 358 33.68 0.90 -5.88
N ALA A 359 34.20 -0.29 -6.17
CA ALA A 359 35.63 -0.52 -6.32
C ALA A 359 36.24 0.26 -7.50
N ALA A 360 35.50 0.37 -8.61
CA ALA A 360 35.93 1.10 -9.81
C ALA A 360 35.88 2.63 -9.61
N LYS A 361 34.77 3.15 -9.10
CA LYS A 361 34.52 4.61 -8.98
C LYS A 361 35.16 5.22 -7.74
N LYS A 362 35.35 4.43 -6.67
CA LYS A 362 35.87 4.85 -5.36
C LYS A 362 35.25 6.18 -4.87
N PRO A 363 33.91 6.31 -4.82
CA PRO A 363 33.25 7.60 -4.60
C PRO A 363 33.56 8.26 -3.25
N TRP A 364 34.06 7.46 -2.28
CA TRP A 364 34.30 7.89 -0.91
C TRP A 364 35.75 8.31 -0.62
N THR A 365 36.64 8.30 -1.61
CA THR A 365 38.02 8.78 -1.39
C THR A 365 38.01 10.23 -0.92
N ASN A 366 38.78 10.50 0.14
CA ASN A 366 38.90 11.80 0.81
C ASN A 366 37.58 12.30 1.43
N THR A 367 36.69 11.39 1.84
CA THR A 367 35.51 11.77 2.63
C THR A 367 35.93 11.99 4.08
N GLU A 368 36.26 13.23 4.42
CA GLU A 368 36.58 13.60 5.80
C GLU A 368 35.35 13.47 6.68
N THR A 369 35.57 13.09 7.94
CA THR A 369 34.54 13.23 8.96
C THR A 369 34.56 14.67 9.42
N ILE A 370 33.52 15.43 9.06
CA ILE A 370 33.30 16.75 9.66
C ILE A 370 32.96 16.51 11.13
N LEU A 371 33.89 16.84 12.02
CA LEU A 371 33.64 16.80 13.45
C LEU A 371 32.92 18.09 13.84
N PHE A 372 32.11 18.04 14.90
CA PHE A 372 31.34 19.20 15.36
C PHE A 372 32.24 20.44 15.61
N ARG A 373 33.49 20.21 16.02
CA ARG A 373 34.52 21.25 16.19
C ARG A 373 34.87 22.01 14.90
N ASP A 374 34.73 21.37 13.74
CA ASP A 374 35.11 21.94 12.44
C ASP A 374 34.03 22.88 11.88
N ILE A 375 32.82 22.85 12.46
CA ILE A 375 31.66 23.67 12.05
C ILE A 375 31.66 25.05 12.76
N PHE A 376 32.24 25.15 13.96
CA PHE A 376 32.21 26.37 14.79
C PHE A 376 33.50 27.20 14.75
N LEU A 377 34.49 26.82 13.93
CA LEU A 377 35.77 27.54 13.85
C LEU A 377 35.88 28.52 12.67
N SER A 378 34.84 28.69 11.85
CA SER A 378 34.87 29.65 10.73
C SER A 378 34.45 31.08 11.09
N ASP A 379 33.88 31.33 12.26
CA ASP A 379 33.38 32.67 12.66
C ASP A 379 34.33 33.44 13.59
N SER A 380 35.61 33.07 13.65
CA SER A 380 36.62 33.81 14.41
C SER A 380 37.93 34.01 13.64
N LYS A 381 37.87 34.72 12.51
CA LYS A 381 39.01 35.51 12.00
C LYS A 381 38.56 36.79 11.30
#